data_AF-K1L429-F1
#
_entry.id   AF-K1L429-F1
#
_cell.length_a   1.000
_cell.length_b   1.000
_cell.length_c   1.000
_cell.angle_alpha   90.00
_cell.angle_beta   90.00
_cell.angle_gamma   90.00
#
_symmetry.space_group_name_H-M   'P 1'
#
loop_
_entity.id
_entity.type
_entity.pdbx_description
1 polymer ?
#
loop_
_entity_poly.entity_id
_entity_poly.type
_entity_poly.pdbx_seq_one_letter_code
_entity_poly.pdbx_strand_id
1 'polypeptide(L)'
;MIKTLVIFFFVLLLIPAAEAQRLMDNSRRTVGFIENERVMNASRSTIGFLERNRVMDAARRTVGYYENGSVLDASRRTIGHIEQGRVMDASRRTIGYVESDRVLDGSRRTVGFFDGIRRDEAALYFFFFFR
;
A
#
# COMPACT_ATOMS: atom_id res chain seq x y z
N MET A 1 5.05 -41.32 33.41
CA MET A 1 5.36 -40.78 32.06
C MET A 1 4.11 -40.23 31.35
N ILE A 2 3.30 -39.36 31.98
CA ILE A 2 2.13 -38.71 31.32
C ILE A 2 2.11 -37.18 31.52
N LYS A 3 2.94 -36.62 32.41
CA LYS A 3 2.92 -35.18 32.73
C LYS A 3 3.64 -34.29 31.72
N THR A 4 4.58 -34.84 30.93
CA THR A 4 5.35 -34.07 29.93
C THR A 4 4.60 -33.90 28.60
N LEU A 5 3.59 -34.74 28.33
CA LEU A 5 2.83 -34.70 27.07
C LEU A 5 1.80 -33.55 27.03
N VAL A 6 1.35 -33.08 28.19
CA VAL A 6 0.33 -32.01 28.28
C VAL A 6 0.93 -30.62 27.99
N ILE A 7 2.23 -30.41 28.26
CA ILE A 7 2.89 -29.12 28.00
C ILE A 7 3.16 -28.91 26.50
N PHE A 8 3.30 -29.99 25.72
CA PHE A 8 3.53 -29.89 24.28
C PHE A 8 2.26 -29.55 23.48
N PHE A 9 1.07 -29.79 24.05
CA PHE A 9 -0.21 -29.52 23.37
C PHE A 9 -0.69 -28.06 23.52
N PHE A 10 -0.16 -27.30 24.48
CA PHE A 10 -0.63 -25.94 24.76
C PHE A 10 0.14 -24.83 24.00
N VAL A 11 1.21 -25.16 23.27
CA VAL A 11 2.05 -24.18 22.55
C VAL A 11 1.64 -24.02 21.07
N LEU A 12 0.62 -24.75 20.59
CA LEU A 12 0.26 -24.81 19.17
C LEU A 12 -0.82 -23.80 18.70
N LEU A 13 -1.14 -22.76 19.47
CA LEU A 13 -2.27 -21.87 19.12
C LEU A 13 -2.01 -20.38 19.36
N LEU A 14 -0.81 -19.93 19.01
CA LEU A 14 -0.53 -18.53 18.71
C LEU A 14 -0.15 -18.42 17.23
N ILE A 15 -1.10 -18.73 16.35
CA ILE A 15 -1.01 -18.24 14.96
C ILE A 15 -1.34 -16.75 15.07
N PRO A 16 -0.40 -15.83 14.84
CA PRO A 16 -0.74 -14.43 14.76
C PRO A 16 -1.78 -14.29 13.64
N ALA A 17 -2.96 -13.76 13.98
CA ALA A 17 -3.92 -13.36 12.97
C ALA A 17 -3.20 -12.35 12.07
N ALA A 18 -2.92 -12.71 10.83
CA ALA A 18 -2.36 -11.78 9.87
C ALA A 18 -3.40 -10.67 9.69
N GLU A 19 -3.19 -9.53 10.35
CA GLU A 19 -4.01 -8.35 10.13
C GLU A 19 -3.85 -7.96 8.66
N ALA A 20 -4.97 -7.94 7.92
CA ALA A 20 -4.95 -7.51 6.54
C ALA A 20 -4.41 -6.08 6.45
N GLN A 21 -3.50 -5.81 5.51
CA GLN A 21 -2.97 -4.46 5.34
C GLN A 21 -4.06 -3.57 4.74
N ARG A 22 -4.43 -2.50 5.43
CA ARG A 22 -5.63 -1.69 5.16
C ARG A 22 -5.28 -0.30 4.63
N LEU A 23 -6.07 0.17 3.68
CA LEU A 23 -6.14 1.56 3.24
C LEU A 23 -7.46 2.15 3.71
N MET A 24 -7.44 3.35 4.27
CA MET A 24 -8.62 4.01 4.84
C MET A 24 -8.73 5.45 4.36
N ASP A 25 -9.96 5.96 4.23
CA ASP A 25 -10.23 7.37 3.97
C ASP A 25 -9.97 8.26 5.20
N ASN A 26 -10.15 9.58 5.06
CA ASN A 26 -9.97 10.54 6.14
C ASN A 26 -10.93 10.34 7.34
N SER A 27 -12.02 9.58 7.15
CA SER A 27 -13.00 9.21 8.17
C SER A 27 -12.71 7.82 8.76
N ARG A 28 -11.54 7.23 8.46
CA ARG A 28 -11.11 5.90 8.87
C ARG A 28 -12.00 4.76 8.36
N ARG A 29 -12.75 4.97 7.27
CA ARG A 29 -13.45 3.86 6.60
C ARG A 29 -12.48 3.16 5.66
N THR A 30 -12.47 1.83 5.70
CA THR A 30 -11.64 1.03 4.78
C THR A 30 -12.07 1.26 3.34
N VAL A 31 -11.13 1.69 2.49
CA VAL A 31 -11.33 1.91 1.05
C VAL A 31 -10.63 0.87 0.20
N GLY A 32 -9.67 0.15 0.76
CA GLY A 32 -8.95 -0.89 0.06
C GLY A 32 -8.05 -1.72 0.97
N PHE A 33 -7.45 -2.73 0.35
CA PHE A 33 -6.51 -3.64 0.99
C PHE A 33 -5.33 -3.88 0.05
N ILE A 34 -4.17 -4.15 0.63
CA ILE A 34 -3.02 -4.67 -0.09
C ILE A 34 -2.63 -6.02 0.54
N GLU A 35 -2.61 -7.07 -0.25
CA GLU A 35 -2.34 -8.43 0.22
C GLU A 35 -1.69 -9.26 -0.87
N ASN A 36 -0.53 -9.86 -0.59
CA ASN A 36 0.19 -10.72 -1.55
C ASN A 36 0.31 -10.05 -2.93
N GLU A 37 0.79 -8.81 -2.96
CA GLU A 37 0.94 -7.96 -4.16
C GLU A 37 -0.38 -7.53 -4.81
N ARG A 38 -1.55 -7.99 -4.36
CA ARG A 38 -2.87 -7.60 -4.88
C ARG A 38 -3.33 -6.31 -4.23
N VAL A 39 -3.75 -5.36 -5.06
CA VAL A 39 -4.49 -4.17 -4.62
C VAL A 39 -5.97 -4.45 -4.80
N MET A 40 -6.73 -4.35 -3.71
CA MET A 40 -8.17 -4.63 -3.69
C MET A 40 -8.95 -3.41 -3.20
N ASN A 41 -10.18 -3.26 -3.68
CA ASN A 41 -11.11 -2.25 -3.16
C ASN A 41 -11.76 -2.69 -1.83
N ALA A 42 -12.61 -1.83 -1.25
CA ALA A 42 -13.31 -2.11 0.01
C ALA A 42 -14.17 -3.39 -0.03
N SER A 43 -14.68 -3.77 -1.20
CA SER A 43 -15.44 -5.02 -1.42
C SER A 43 -14.54 -6.25 -1.66
N ARG A 44 -13.22 -6.12 -1.49
CA ARG A 44 -12.20 -7.16 -1.75
C ARG A 44 -12.11 -7.64 -3.20
N SER A 45 -12.63 -6.88 -4.15
CA SER A 45 -12.36 -7.14 -5.57
C SER A 45 -10.97 -6.62 -5.94
N THR A 46 -10.18 -7.42 -6.65
CA THR A 46 -8.88 -6.97 -7.18
C THR A 46 -9.08 -5.85 -8.18
N ILE A 47 -8.39 -4.73 -7.96
CA ILE A 47 -8.34 -3.59 -8.88
C ILE A 47 -6.97 -3.44 -9.54
N GLY A 48 -5.94 -4.11 -9.00
CA GLY A 48 -4.63 -4.21 -9.64
C GLY A 48 -3.61 -4.95 -8.80
N PHE A 49 -2.35 -4.79 -9.18
CA PHE A 49 -1.23 -5.47 -8.55
C PHE A 49 -0.01 -4.55 -8.45
N LEU A 50 0.75 -4.72 -7.37
CA LEU A 50 2.06 -4.10 -7.11
C LEU A 50 3.09 -5.23 -7.02
N GLU A 51 3.60 -5.69 -8.16
CA GLU A 51 4.53 -6.82 -8.26
C GLU A 51 5.93 -6.32 -8.62
N ARG A 52 6.91 -6.57 -7.74
CA ARG A 52 8.29 -6.06 -7.87
C ARG A 52 8.31 -4.53 -8.03
N ASN A 53 8.63 -4.04 -9.23
CA ASN A 53 8.65 -2.63 -9.60
C ASN A 53 7.51 -2.26 -10.56
N ARG A 54 6.58 -3.17 -10.87
CA ARG A 54 5.49 -2.96 -11.81
C ARG A 54 4.20 -2.64 -11.06
N VAL A 55 3.46 -1.68 -11.60
CA VAL A 55 2.06 -1.43 -11.26
C VAL A 55 1.21 -1.96 -12.40
N MET A 56 0.25 -2.83 -12.08
CA MET A 56 -0.62 -3.47 -13.06
C MET A 56 -2.09 -3.25 -12.73
N ASP A 57 -2.93 -3.24 -13.76
CA ASP A 57 -4.38 -3.27 -13.61
C ASP A 57 -4.91 -4.67 -13.22
N ALA A 58 -6.22 -4.79 -13.01
CA ALA A 58 -6.87 -6.05 -12.67
C ALA A 58 -6.71 -7.16 -13.74
N ALA A 59 -6.45 -6.78 -15.00
CA ALA A 59 -6.18 -7.70 -16.10
C ALA A 59 -4.67 -8.04 -16.24
N ARG A 60 -3.83 -7.65 -15.27
CA ARG A 60 -2.37 -7.83 -15.25
C ARG A 60 -1.62 -7.13 -16.38
N ARG A 61 -2.20 -6.07 -16.97
CA ARG A 61 -1.48 -5.21 -17.91
C ARG A 61 -0.68 -4.18 -17.12
N THR A 62 0.59 -3.97 -17.47
CA THR A 62 1.40 -2.91 -16.84
C THR A 62 0.81 -1.55 -17.15
N VAL A 63 0.49 -0.78 -16.11
CA VAL A 63 0.03 0.62 -16.21
C VAL A 63 1.09 1.61 -15.75
N GLY A 64 2.10 1.14 -15.03
CA GLY A 64 3.24 1.95 -14.61
C GLY A 64 4.33 1.16 -13.91
N TYR A 65 5.32 1.89 -13.42
CA TYR A 65 6.46 1.35 -12.70
C TYR A 65 6.80 2.24 -11.50
N TYR A 66 7.40 1.64 -10.49
CA TYR A 66 8.02 2.34 -9.38
C TYR A 66 9.46 1.84 -9.20
N GLU A 67 10.44 2.69 -9.50
CA GLU A 67 11.85 2.34 -9.42
C GLU A 67 12.69 3.50 -8.87
N ASN A 68 13.53 3.22 -7.88
CA ASN A 68 14.46 4.20 -7.27
C ASN A 68 13.78 5.53 -6.89
N GLY A 69 12.59 5.47 -6.29
CA GLY A 69 11.83 6.65 -5.89
C GLY A 69 11.14 7.38 -7.05
N SER A 70 11.25 6.92 -8.29
CA SER A 70 10.55 7.49 -9.45
C SER A 70 9.31 6.67 -9.78
N VAL A 71 8.20 7.38 -10.06
CA VAL A 71 6.94 6.81 -10.51
C VAL A 71 6.81 7.08 -12.01
N LEU A 72 6.63 6.02 -12.78
CA LEU A 72 6.61 6.05 -14.24
C LEU A 72 5.28 5.51 -14.76
N ASP A 73 4.82 6.00 -15.91
CA ASP A 73 3.70 5.39 -16.62
C ASP A 73 4.14 4.17 -17.46
N ALA A 74 3.17 3.54 -18.13
CA ALA A 74 3.41 2.36 -18.98
C ALA A 74 4.41 2.60 -20.13
N SER A 75 4.58 3.85 -20.56
CA SER A 75 5.57 4.26 -21.58
C SER A 75 6.93 4.64 -20.97
N ARG A 76 7.13 4.39 -19.66
CA ARG A 76 8.33 4.77 -18.89
C ARG A 76 8.59 6.28 -18.86
N ARG A 77 7.56 7.12 -18.98
CA ARG A 77 7.68 8.56 -18.71
C ARG A 77 7.48 8.81 -17.23
N THR A 78 8.34 9.63 -16.62
CA THR A 78 8.21 10.02 -15.21
C THR A 78 6.94 10.84 -15.01
N ILE A 79 6.08 10.38 -14.10
CA ILE A 79 4.84 11.06 -13.70
C ILE A 79 4.89 11.57 -12.26
N GLY A 80 5.86 11.09 -11.47
CA GLY A 80 6.07 11.58 -10.12
C GLY A 80 7.30 11.00 -9.44
N HIS A 81 7.48 11.41 -8.19
CA HIS A 81 8.58 10.98 -7.34
C HIS A 81 8.07 10.75 -5.91
N ILE A 82 8.63 9.76 -5.23
CA ILE A 82 8.41 9.45 -3.82
C ILE A 82 9.79 9.45 -3.15
N GLU A 83 10.04 10.40 -2.26
CA GLU A 83 11.34 10.58 -1.62
C GLU A 83 11.16 11.10 -0.19
N GLN A 84 11.76 10.40 0.78
CA GLN A 84 11.76 10.82 2.20
C GLN A 84 10.35 11.14 2.75
N GLY A 85 9.34 10.39 2.33
CA GLY A 85 7.94 10.61 2.73
C GLY A 85 7.22 11.73 1.97
N ARG A 86 7.89 12.45 1.06
CA ARG A 86 7.25 13.41 0.15
C ARG A 86 6.78 12.69 -1.11
N VAL A 87 5.58 13.03 -1.55
CA VAL A 87 5.04 12.64 -2.86
C VAL A 87 5.02 13.87 -3.75
N MET A 88 5.65 13.77 -4.91
CA MET A 88 5.84 14.87 -5.84
C MET A 88 5.37 14.50 -7.23
N ASP A 89 4.96 15.49 -8.01
CA ASP A 89 4.68 15.31 -9.43
C ASP A 89 5.97 15.25 -10.27
N ALA A 90 5.82 15.08 -11.60
CA ALA A 90 6.94 15.01 -12.54
C ALA A 90 7.85 16.26 -12.54
N SER A 91 7.33 17.42 -12.12
CA SER A 91 8.11 18.67 -11.97
C SER A 91 8.72 18.83 -10.57
N ARG A 92 8.69 17.77 -9.75
CA ARG A 92 9.14 17.77 -8.34
C ARG A 92 8.37 18.75 -7.43
N ARG A 93 7.17 19.19 -7.82
CA ARG A 93 6.29 19.94 -6.92
C ARG A 93 5.62 18.96 -5.96
N THR A 94 5.66 19.25 -4.66
CA THR A 94 5.04 18.37 -3.65
C THR A 94 3.53 18.40 -3.76
N ILE A 95 2.94 17.22 -3.95
CA ILE A 95 1.49 17.01 -4.05
C ILE A 95 0.93 16.31 -2.82
N GLY A 96 1.78 15.73 -1.98
CA GLY A 96 1.39 15.12 -0.73
C GLY A 96 2.55 14.58 0.07
N TYR A 97 2.20 13.93 1.18
CA TYR A 97 3.13 13.32 2.12
C TYR A 97 2.58 11.96 2.57
N VAL A 98 3.49 11.04 2.84
CA VAL A 98 3.20 9.78 3.54
C VAL A 98 4.11 9.71 4.76
N GLU A 99 3.52 9.93 5.94
CA GLU A 99 4.22 10.02 7.21
C GLU A 99 3.52 9.17 8.27
N SER A 100 4.29 8.44 9.07
CA SER A 100 3.77 7.46 10.04
C SER A 100 2.80 6.47 9.38
N ASP A 101 1.50 6.57 9.70
CA ASP A 101 0.34 5.81 9.23
C ASP A 101 -0.65 6.69 8.41
N ARG A 102 -0.25 7.90 8.02
CA ARG A 102 -1.10 8.91 7.39
C ARG A 102 -0.66 9.24 5.98
N VAL A 103 -1.65 9.52 5.15
CA VAL A 103 -1.50 10.13 3.83
C VAL A 103 -2.06 11.54 3.88
N LEU A 104 -1.25 12.52 3.51
CA LEU A 104 -1.59 13.94 3.55
C LEU A 104 -1.48 14.56 2.16
N ASP A 105 -2.31 15.55 1.87
CA ASP A 105 -2.17 16.37 0.66
C ASP A 105 -1.01 17.39 0.77
N GLY A 106 -0.75 18.14 -0.30
CA GLY A 106 0.31 19.16 -0.33
C GLY A 106 0.15 20.28 0.72
N SER A 107 -1.06 20.47 1.26
CA SER A 107 -1.34 21.40 2.37
C SER A 107 -1.31 20.72 3.75
N ARG A 108 -0.83 19.47 3.83
CA ARG A 108 -0.79 18.64 5.04
C ARG A 108 -2.15 18.30 5.65
N ARG A 109 -3.24 18.40 4.88
CA ARG A 109 -4.55 17.88 5.33
C ARG A 109 -4.61 16.38 5.09
N THR A 110 -5.26 15.65 5.99
CA THR A 110 -5.36 14.19 5.88
C THR A 110 -6.29 13.77 4.76
N VAL A 111 -5.74 12.96 3.86
CA VAL A 111 -6.44 12.31 2.75
C VAL A 111 -6.89 10.92 3.18
N GLY A 112 -6.05 10.21 3.93
CA GLY A 112 -6.34 8.86 4.38
C GLY A 112 -5.34 8.34 5.40
N PHE A 113 -5.55 7.09 5.79
CA PHE A 113 -4.69 6.34 6.69
C PHE A 113 -4.34 5.00 6.03
N PHE A 114 -3.26 4.38 6.50
CA PHE A 114 -2.90 3.02 6.11
C PHE A 114 -2.32 2.26 7.29
N ASP A 115 -2.49 0.95 7.28
CA ASP A 115 -2.04 0.06 8.34
C ASP A 115 -1.39 -1.19 7.76
N GLY A 116 -0.15 -1.48 8.19
CA GLY A 116 0.64 -2.59 7.69
C GLY A 116 1.14 -2.46 6.23
N ILE A 117 0.95 -1.30 5.58
CA ILE A 117 1.31 -1.05 4.17
C ILE A 117 2.61 -0.26 4.07
N ARG A 118 3.44 -0.54 3.06
CA ARG A 118 4.66 0.25 2.81
C ARG A 118 4.30 1.67 2.33
N ARG A 119 5.08 2.67 2.73
CA ARG A 119 4.76 4.08 2.44
C ARG A 119 4.71 4.40 0.95
N ASP A 120 5.58 3.78 0.16
CA ASP A 120 5.59 3.86 -1.29
C ASP A 120 4.31 3.25 -1.89
N GLU A 121 3.88 2.08 -1.44
CA GLU A 121 2.62 1.46 -1.90
C GLU A 121 1.39 2.33 -1.58
N ALA A 122 1.34 2.90 -0.37
CA ALA A 122 0.30 3.86 0.01
C ALA A 122 0.33 5.10 -0.92
N ALA A 123 1.52 5.63 -1.22
CA ALA A 123 1.65 6.74 -2.17
C ALA A 123 1.18 6.36 -3.59
N LEU A 124 1.55 5.18 -4.08
CA LEU A 124 1.12 4.67 -5.39
C LEU A 124 -0.40 4.55 -5.47
N TYR A 125 -1.04 4.11 -4.37
CA TYR A 125 -2.50 4.02 -4.27
C TYR A 125 -3.18 5.40 -4.29
N PHE A 126 -2.84 6.27 -3.34
CA PHE A 126 -3.56 7.53 -3.13
C PHE A 126 -3.26 8.64 -4.16
N PHE A 127 -2.09 8.62 -4.80
CA PHE A 127 -1.67 9.72 -5.69
C PHE A 127 -1.58 9.35 -7.17
N PHE A 128 -1.34 8.09 -7.53
CA PHE A 128 -0.93 7.76 -8.90
C PHE A 128 -1.86 6.81 -9.65
N PHE A 129 -2.17 5.62 -9.11
CA PHE A 129 -2.71 4.52 -9.93
C PHE A 129 -4.09 4.00 -9.56
N PHE A 130 -4.52 4.14 -8.30
CA PHE A 130 -5.70 3.42 -7.80
C PHE A 130 -6.77 4.31 -7.15
N ARG A 131 -6.61 5.63 -7.22
CA ARG A 131 -7.59 6.61 -6.72
C ARG A 131 -8.68 6.91 -7.73
#